data_AF-A0A918C895-F1
#
_entry.id   AF-A0A918C895-F1
#
_cell.length_a   1.000
_cell.length_b   1.000
_cell.length_c   1.000
_cell.angle_alpha   90.00
_cell.angle_beta   90.00
_cell.angle_gamma   90.00
#
_symmetry.space_group_name_H-M   'P 1'
#
loop_
_entity.id
_entity.type
_entity.pdbx_description
1 polymer ?
#
loop_
_entity_poly.entity_id
_entity_poly.type
_entity_poly.pdbx_seq_one_letter_code
_entity_poly.pdbx_strand_id
1 'polypeptide(L)'
;MHSEMTEIVGADRATAGPASIAQGVYGARGNLELLACDAVDGLWVFWFNADHDDDPLQTPEVPPGRWSAGLHFAAGARYVDAQIVQSPLGPNHLEVLALDAEGGLQSWYWSPEAAFTRRGTDAASDVARFRLGEPDDEGALRATTLGGDGRIRGFASAPLPYPERSWHPASAGPALDDERAVRRLGELGVLHRVVPGTARSADSTRHGGTVELVWREHDGLLRHRGVPV
;
A
#
# COMPACT_ATOMS: atom_id res chain seq x y z
N MET A 1 -21.74 9.20 6.92
CA MET A 1 -21.91 9.44 5.48
C MET A 1 -20.80 8.66 4.80
N HIS A 2 -21.12 7.55 4.11
CA HIS A 2 -20.11 6.78 3.38
C HIS A 2 -19.49 7.68 2.31
N SER A 3 -18.19 7.55 2.03
CA SER A 3 -17.64 8.15 0.80
C SER A 3 -18.10 7.29 -0.38
N GLU A 4 -19.38 7.44 -0.75
CA GLU A 4 -19.92 6.85 -1.99
C GLU A 4 -19.32 7.53 -3.23
N MET A 5 -18.67 8.67 -3.03
CA MET A 5 -18.01 9.44 -4.06
C MET A 5 -16.59 8.93 -4.28
N THR A 6 -16.20 8.81 -5.54
CA THR A 6 -14.81 8.60 -5.90
C THR A 6 -14.01 9.86 -5.60
N GLU A 7 -12.96 9.73 -4.81
CA GLU A 7 -12.04 10.80 -4.45
C GLU A 7 -10.75 10.71 -5.28
N ILE A 8 -10.07 11.85 -5.45
CA ILE A 8 -8.75 11.93 -6.05
C ILE A 8 -7.73 12.06 -4.92
N VAL A 9 -6.74 11.17 -4.87
CA VAL A 9 -5.68 11.20 -3.85
C VAL A 9 -4.42 11.85 -4.44
N GLY A 10 -3.88 12.85 -3.75
CA GLY A 10 -2.65 13.53 -4.17
C GLY A 10 -2.78 14.21 -5.54
N ALA A 11 -3.86 14.95 -5.79
CA ALA A 11 -4.17 15.55 -7.10
C ALA A 11 -3.09 16.50 -7.66
N ASP A 12 -2.24 17.04 -6.78
CA ASP A 12 -1.12 17.92 -7.09
C ASP A 12 0.24 17.17 -7.18
N ARG A 13 0.23 15.84 -7.04
CA ARG A 13 1.42 14.98 -7.08
C ARG A 13 1.43 14.13 -8.34
N ALA A 14 2.50 14.26 -9.12
CA ALA A 14 2.73 13.37 -10.24
C ALA A 14 3.19 12.01 -9.70
N THR A 15 2.38 10.97 -9.88
CA THR A 15 2.68 9.60 -9.44
C THR A 15 2.71 8.64 -10.62
N ALA A 16 3.33 7.47 -10.43
CA ALA A 16 3.45 6.43 -11.45
C ALA A 16 3.14 5.04 -10.88
N GLY A 17 2.96 4.08 -11.80
CA GLY A 17 2.73 2.68 -11.45
C GLY A 17 1.43 2.42 -10.68
N PRO A 18 1.20 1.18 -10.21
CA PRO A 18 0.15 0.86 -9.26
C PRO A 18 0.34 1.65 -7.94
N ALA A 19 -0.77 1.92 -7.26
CA ALA A 19 -0.76 2.34 -5.86
C ALA A 19 -1.20 1.17 -4.98
N SER A 20 -0.84 1.21 -3.70
CA SER A 20 -1.26 0.27 -2.68
C SER A 20 -2.07 0.97 -1.60
N ILE A 21 -2.96 0.24 -0.94
CA ILE A 21 -3.74 0.73 0.18
C ILE A 21 -3.73 -0.31 1.31
N ALA A 22 -3.73 0.14 2.56
CA ALA A 22 -3.81 -0.71 3.75
C ALA A 22 -4.59 0.01 4.87
N GLN A 23 -5.25 -0.76 5.74
CA GLN A 23 -5.80 -0.23 6.98
C GLN A 23 -4.71 -0.17 8.04
N GLY A 24 -4.30 1.03 8.42
CA GLY A 24 -3.43 1.29 9.55
C GLY A 24 -4.21 1.33 10.86
N VAL A 25 -3.48 1.47 11.96
CA VAL A 25 -4.06 1.58 13.32
C VAL A 25 -3.71 2.90 14.03
N TYR A 26 -3.01 3.80 13.32
CA TYR A 26 -2.70 5.13 13.83
C TYR A 26 -3.97 5.99 13.95
N GLY A 27 -4.10 6.75 15.04
CA GLY A 27 -5.32 7.50 15.37
C GLY A 27 -6.29 6.71 16.25
N ALA A 28 -7.45 7.28 16.56
CA ALA A 28 -8.45 6.61 17.41
C ALA A 28 -9.12 5.43 16.68
N ARG A 29 -9.16 5.49 15.35
CA ARG A 29 -9.91 4.54 14.51
C ARG A 29 -9.08 3.85 13.45
N GLY A 30 -7.80 4.20 13.34
CA GLY A 30 -6.91 3.70 12.32
C GLY A 30 -7.07 4.43 10.99
N ASN A 31 -6.00 5.05 10.52
CA ASN A 31 -5.93 5.66 9.21
C ASN A 31 -6.01 4.63 8.07
N LEU A 32 -6.41 5.06 6.87
CA LEU A 32 -6.06 4.34 5.65
C LEU A 32 -4.75 4.85 5.13
N GLU A 33 -3.80 3.95 4.89
CA GLU A 33 -2.49 4.27 4.34
C GLU A 33 -2.49 3.95 2.85
N LEU A 34 -2.12 4.92 2.01
CA LEU A 34 -1.99 4.76 0.57
C LEU A 34 -0.55 5.06 0.14
N LEU A 35 0.07 4.11 -0.55
CA LEU A 35 1.43 4.23 -1.05
C LEU A 35 1.42 4.31 -2.59
N ALA A 36 2.20 5.23 -3.15
CA ALA A 36 2.36 5.38 -4.59
C ALA A 36 3.81 5.71 -4.95
N CYS A 37 4.26 5.30 -6.13
CA CYS A 37 5.55 5.75 -6.65
C CYS A 37 5.43 7.20 -7.13
N ASP A 38 6.43 8.02 -6.85
CA ASP A 38 6.56 9.35 -7.48
C ASP A 38 6.77 9.20 -9.00
N ALA A 39 6.52 10.23 -9.80
CA ALA A 39 6.75 10.17 -11.25
C ALA A 39 8.23 10.31 -11.64
N VAL A 40 9.07 10.86 -10.76
CA VAL A 40 10.50 11.12 -10.96
C VAL A 40 11.33 10.18 -10.09
N ASP A 41 11.23 10.29 -8.76
CA ASP A 41 11.99 9.48 -7.82
C ASP A 41 11.35 9.38 -6.44
N GLY A 42 11.61 8.28 -5.74
CA GLY A 42 11.04 8.02 -4.43
C GLY A 42 9.57 7.60 -4.45
N LEU A 43 8.96 7.73 -3.28
CA LEU A 43 7.64 7.23 -2.94
C LEU A 43 6.85 8.30 -2.21
N TRP A 44 5.54 8.26 -2.38
CA TRP A 44 4.57 9.03 -1.62
C TRP A 44 3.74 8.12 -0.74
N VAL A 45 3.60 8.49 0.53
CA VAL A 45 2.59 7.93 1.43
C VAL A 45 1.56 9.00 1.75
N PHE A 46 0.30 8.67 1.55
CA PHE A 46 -0.86 9.48 1.92
C PHE A 46 -1.61 8.72 3.00
N TRP A 47 -2.22 9.44 3.95
CA TRP A 47 -3.07 8.82 4.95
C TRP A 47 -4.43 9.51 4.99
N PHE A 48 -5.49 8.73 5.09
CA PHE A 48 -6.84 9.23 5.31
C PHE A 48 -7.11 9.24 6.81
N ASN A 49 -7.43 10.42 7.37
CA ASN A 49 -7.85 10.52 8.75
C ASN A 49 -9.29 9.96 8.89
N ALA A 50 -9.40 8.77 9.48
CA ALA A 50 -10.66 8.06 9.70
C ALA A 50 -11.34 8.41 11.04
N ASP A 51 -10.72 9.27 11.85
CA ASP A 51 -11.28 9.75 13.11
C ASP A 51 -12.57 10.56 12.86
N HIS A 52 -13.36 10.74 13.91
CA HIS A 52 -14.48 11.69 13.93
C HIS A 52 -14.05 13.04 14.49
N ASP A 53 -14.87 14.06 14.24
CA ASP A 53 -14.65 15.42 14.79
C ASP A 53 -14.58 15.44 16.33
N ASP A 54 -15.22 14.46 16.99
CA ASP A 54 -15.25 14.31 18.45
C ASP A 54 -14.13 13.40 19.00
N ASP A 55 -13.38 12.72 18.13
CA ASP A 55 -12.26 11.87 18.57
C ASP A 55 -11.03 12.74 18.96
N PRO A 56 -10.20 12.30 19.92
CA PRO A 56 -8.99 13.04 20.28
C PRO A 56 -8.03 13.16 19.08
N LEU A 57 -7.79 14.38 18.61
CA LEU A 57 -6.90 14.63 17.47
C LEU A 57 -5.46 14.21 17.78
N GLN A 58 -5.02 13.10 17.19
CA GLN A 58 -3.60 12.73 17.17
C GLN A 58 -2.84 13.30 15.96
N THR A 59 -3.55 13.64 14.89
CA THR A 59 -2.99 14.26 13.66
C THR A 59 -3.69 15.60 13.38
N PRO A 60 -3.37 16.67 14.13
CA PRO A 60 -4.10 17.94 14.01
C PRO A 60 -3.98 18.59 12.62
N GLU A 61 -2.96 18.25 11.84
CA GLU A 61 -2.78 18.78 10.49
C GLU A 61 -3.68 18.17 9.41
N VAL A 62 -4.30 17.00 9.67
CA VAL A 62 -5.23 16.35 8.72
C VAL A 62 -6.62 16.28 9.35
N PRO A 63 -7.59 17.09 8.89
CA PRO A 63 -8.94 17.02 9.43
C PRO A 63 -9.59 15.64 9.25
N PRO A 64 -10.47 15.21 10.18
CA PRO A 64 -11.33 14.06 10.00
C PRO A 64 -11.99 13.99 8.62
N GLY A 65 -11.99 12.79 8.03
CA GLY A 65 -12.59 12.55 6.72
C GLY A 65 -11.79 13.10 5.53
N ARG A 66 -10.49 13.40 5.69
CA ARG A 66 -9.62 13.92 4.64
C ARG A 66 -8.37 13.09 4.45
N TRP A 67 -7.90 13.07 3.20
CA TRP A 67 -6.56 12.63 2.85
C TRP A 67 -5.53 13.70 3.23
N SER A 68 -4.35 13.25 3.66
CA SER A 68 -3.18 14.11 3.85
C SER A 68 -2.64 14.66 2.52
N ALA A 69 -1.78 15.67 2.59
CA ALA A 69 -1.07 16.22 1.41
C ALA A 69 0.03 15.29 0.86
N GLY A 70 0.26 14.15 1.52
CA GLY A 70 1.32 13.20 1.21
C GLY A 70 2.67 13.55 1.84
N LEU A 71 3.40 12.52 2.26
CA LEU A 71 4.80 12.59 2.65
C LEU A 71 5.65 11.91 1.58
N HIS A 72 6.67 12.61 1.09
CA HIS A 72 7.66 12.06 0.15
C HIS A 72 8.83 11.43 0.92
N PHE A 73 9.27 10.25 0.48
CA PHE A 73 10.42 9.56 1.04
C PHE A 73 11.10 8.69 -0.02
N ALA A 74 12.20 8.02 0.35
CA ALA A 74 12.96 7.13 -0.53
C ALA A 74 13.49 7.80 -1.82
N ALA A 75 13.72 9.11 -1.81
CA ALA A 75 14.29 9.86 -2.94
C ALA A 75 15.65 9.29 -3.38
N GLY A 76 16.03 9.55 -4.63
CA GLY A 76 17.28 9.10 -5.24
C GLY A 76 17.20 7.78 -6.01
N ALA A 77 16.05 7.12 -6.02
CA ALA A 77 15.79 5.92 -6.83
C ALA A 77 14.44 5.99 -7.53
N ARG A 78 14.35 5.44 -8.74
CA ARG A 78 13.09 5.34 -9.48
C ARG A 78 12.36 4.05 -9.09
N TYR A 79 11.18 4.17 -8.49
CA TYR A 79 10.32 3.01 -8.21
C TYR A 79 9.24 2.82 -9.28
N VAL A 80 8.85 1.58 -9.54
CA VAL A 80 7.83 1.23 -10.55
C VAL A 80 6.58 0.57 -9.95
N ASP A 81 6.70 -0.01 -8.75
CA ASP A 81 5.60 -0.53 -7.93
C ASP A 81 6.01 -0.49 -6.45
N ALA A 82 5.07 -0.24 -5.54
CA ALA A 82 5.30 -0.27 -4.12
C ALA A 82 4.02 -0.68 -3.37
N GLN A 83 4.16 -1.54 -2.37
CA GLN A 83 3.03 -2.05 -1.57
C GLN A 83 3.29 -1.87 -0.09
N ILE A 84 2.23 -1.55 0.64
CA ILE A 84 2.23 -1.25 2.07
C ILE A 84 1.22 -2.16 2.78
N VAL A 85 1.56 -2.60 3.98
CA VAL A 85 0.67 -3.36 4.90
C VAL A 85 0.89 -2.92 6.34
N GLN A 86 -0.12 -3.11 7.18
CA GLN A 86 -0.02 -2.89 8.63
C GLN A 86 0.66 -4.08 9.30
N SER A 87 1.74 -3.84 10.04
CA SER A 87 2.42 -4.88 10.81
C SER A 87 1.73 -5.11 12.15
N PRO A 88 1.50 -6.37 12.57
CA PRO A 88 1.01 -6.68 13.92
C PRO A 88 2.14 -6.63 14.98
N LEU A 89 3.41 -6.47 14.57
CA LEU A 89 4.59 -6.50 15.46
C LEU A 89 4.81 -5.19 16.23
N GLY A 90 3.81 -4.32 16.31
CA GLY A 90 3.82 -3.11 17.10
C GLY A 90 2.64 -2.22 16.77
N PRO A 91 2.31 -1.27 17.66
CA PRO A 91 1.01 -0.62 17.65
C PRO A 91 0.81 0.32 16.47
N ASN A 92 1.86 0.72 15.76
CA ASN A 92 1.76 1.64 14.63
C ASN A 92 2.77 1.28 13.53
N HIS A 93 3.18 0.03 13.40
CA HIS A 93 4.26 -0.32 12.47
C HIS A 93 3.74 -0.61 11.06
N LEU A 94 4.38 -0.08 10.03
CA LEU A 94 4.04 -0.37 8.63
C LEU A 94 5.20 -1.09 7.95
N GLU A 95 4.87 -2.01 7.06
CA GLU A 95 5.84 -2.73 6.24
C GLU A 95 5.64 -2.35 4.78
N VAL A 96 6.73 -2.08 4.08
CA VAL A 96 6.71 -1.68 2.68
C VAL A 96 7.67 -2.53 1.87
N LEU A 97 7.19 -3.02 0.73
CA LEU A 97 8.06 -3.51 -0.35
C LEU A 97 7.99 -2.54 -1.51
N ALA A 98 9.14 -2.15 -2.05
CA ALA A 98 9.23 -1.20 -3.16
C ALA A 98 10.14 -1.77 -4.26
N LEU A 99 9.61 -1.88 -5.47
CA LEU A 99 10.33 -2.35 -6.64
C LEU A 99 10.95 -1.17 -7.38
N ASP A 100 12.27 -1.10 -7.42
CA ASP A 100 12.98 -0.12 -8.23
C ASP A 100 12.99 -0.50 -9.72
N ALA A 101 13.33 0.47 -10.58
CA ALA A 101 13.35 0.31 -12.02
C ALA A 101 14.45 -0.65 -12.50
N GLU A 102 15.44 -0.92 -11.66
CA GLU A 102 16.54 -1.85 -11.88
C GLU A 102 16.19 -3.31 -11.49
N GLY A 103 15.00 -3.53 -10.92
CA GLY A 103 14.49 -4.86 -10.56
C GLY A 103 14.87 -5.32 -9.15
N GLY A 104 15.35 -4.41 -8.30
CA GLY A 104 15.56 -4.61 -6.87
C GLY A 104 14.25 -4.45 -6.10
N LEU A 105 13.83 -5.50 -5.39
CA LEU A 105 12.67 -5.45 -4.51
C LEU A 105 13.12 -5.12 -3.09
N GLN A 106 13.08 -3.84 -2.76
CA GLN A 106 13.61 -3.30 -1.51
C GLN A 106 12.62 -3.49 -0.35
N SER A 107 13.16 -3.71 0.85
CA SER A 107 12.39 -3.87 2.08
C SER A 107 12.50 -2.63 2.96
N TRP A 108 11.36 -2.05 3.31
CA TRP A 108 11.21 -0.80 4.04
C TRP A 108 10.26 -0.98 5.21
N TYR A 109 10.36 -0.10 6.20
CA TYR A 109 9.48 -0.10 7.36
C TYR A 109 9.21 1.33 7.84
N TRP A 110 8.13 1.51 8.58
CA TRP A 110 7.83 2.75 9.29
C TRP A 110 7.60 2.50 10.76
N SER A 111 8.20 3.33 11.61
CA SER A 111 7.82 3.44 13.02
C SER A 111 7.83 4.90 13.46
N PRO A 112 7.15 5.24 14.57
CA PRO A 112 7.22 6.59 15.14
C PRO A 112 8.65 7.06 15.41
N GLU A 113 9.55 6.15 15.78
CA GLU A 113 10.94 6.46 16.15
C GLU A 113 11.87 6.64 14.96
N ALA A 114 11.62 5.92 13.86
CA ALA A 114 12.54 5.83 12.73
C ALA A 114 12.01 6.45 11.43
N ALA A 115 10.74 6.83 11.38
CA ALA A 115 10.03 7.15 10.14
C ALA A 115 10.23 6.05 9.07
N PHE A 116 10.05 6.37 7.78
CA PHE A 116 10.28 5.42 6.70
C PHE A 116 11.77 5.17 6.53
N THR A 117 12.21 3.93 6.80
CA THR A 117 13.61 3.53 6.73
C THR A 117 13.78 2.26 5.89
N ARG A 118 14.77 2.27 4.99
CA ARG A 118 15.16 1.10 4.20
C ARG A 118 15.96 0.12 5.04
N ARG A 119 15.70 -1.17 4.91
CA ARG A 119 16.56 -2.23 5.46
C ARG A 119 17.80 -2.42 4.59
N GLY A 120 18.88 -2.91 5.20
CA GLY A 120 20.15 -3.11 4.50
C GLY A 120 20.16 -4.22 3.44
N THR A 121 19.09 -5.02 3.33
CA THR A 121 19.00 -6.15 2.40
C THR A 121 17.67 -6.12 1.66
N ASP A 122 17.75 -6.33 0.34
CA ASP A 122 16.56 -6.45 -0.51
C ASP A 122 15.83 -7.77 -0.27
N ALA A 123 14.52 -7.75 -0.48
CA ALA A 123 13.69 -8.94 -0.39
C ALA A 123 13.95 -9.92 -1.55
N ALA A 124 14.20 -9.38 -2.75
CA ALA A 124 14.52 -10.14 -3.96
C ALA A 124 15.20 -9.23 -5.01
N SER A 125 15.77 -9.85 -6.04
CA SER A 125 16.34 -9.18 -7.21
C SER A 125 15.80 -9.80 -8.51
N ASP A 126 16.05 -9.14 -9.66
CA ASP A 126 15.52 -9.53 -10.98
C ASP A 126 13.98 -9.64 -10.97
N VAL A 127 13.31 -8.70 -10.29
CA VAL A 127 11.86 -8.65 -10.17
C VAL A 127 11.28 -7.72 -11.23
N ALA A 128 10.29 -8.19 -11.99
CA ALA A 128 9.53 -7.39 -12.94
C ALA A 128 8.17 -6.93 -12.38
N ARG A 129 7.58 -7.72 -11.49
CA ARG A 129 6.31 -7.43 -10.80
C ARG A 129 6.25 -8.18 -9.48
N PHE A 130 5.52 -7.66 -8.49
CA PHE A 130 5.28 -8.39 -7.26
C PHE A 130 3.88 -8.16 -6.66
N ARG A 131 3.53 -9.00 -5.68
CA ARG A 131 2.42 -8.79 -4.76
C ARG A 131 2.88 -9.09 -3.35
N LEU A 132 2.62 -8.18 -2.43
CA LEU A 132 2.72 -8.38 -0.99
C LEU A 132 1.34 -8.80 -0.45
N GLY A 133 1.30 -9.86 0.34
CA GLY A 133 0.10 -10.27 1.06
C GLY A 133 0.01 -9.58 2.40
N GLU A 134 -1.20 -9.53 2.97
CA GLU A 134 -1.38 -9.15 4.37
C GLU A 134 -0.55 -10.06 5.28
N PRO A 135 0.02 -9.53 6.37
CA PRO A 135 0.68 -10.36 7.36
C PRO A 135 -0.31 -11.32 8.01
N ASP A 136 0.19 -12.48 8.45
CA ASP A 136 -0.57 -13.33 9.36
C ASP A 136 -0.59 -12.74 10.79
N ASP A 137 -1.36 -13.38 11.68
CA ASP A 137 -1.54 -12.92 13.06
C ASP A 137 -0.21 -12.92 13.83
N GLU A 138 0.73 -13.80 13.46
CA GLU A 138 2.08 -13.83 14.02
C GLU A 138 3.02 -12.76 13.41
N GLY A 139 2.61 -12.09 12.33
CA GLY A 139 3.36 -11.03 11.66
C GLY A 139 4.33 -11.53 10.60
N ALA A 140 4.22 -12.76 10.13
CA ALA A 140 4.95 -13.24 8.96
C ALA A 140 4.41 -12.59 7.68
N LEU A 141 5.32 -12.23 6.78
CA LEU A 141 4.98 -11.64 5.48
C LEU A 141 5.22 -12.64 4.36
N ARG A 142 4.39 -12.58 3.32
CA ARG A 142 4.56 -13.36 2.09
C ARG A 142 4.46 -12.46 0.86
N ALA A 143 5.33 -12.71 -0.09
CA ALA A 143 5.31 -12.02 -1.38
C ALA A 143 5.40 -13.02 -2.53
N THR A 144 4.78 -12.68 -3.65
CA THR A 144 4.96 -13.37 -4.92
C THR A 144 5.62 -12.40 -5.89
N THR A 145 6.66 -12.85 -6.60
CA THR A 145 7.30 -12.08 -7.65
C THR A 145 7.16 -12.77 -9.00
N LEU A 146 7.11 -11.98 -10.07
CA LEU A 146 7.37 -12.40 -11.43
C LEU A 146 8.76 -11.86 -11.80
N GLY A 147 9.70 -12.75 -12.12
CA GLY A 147 11.05 -12.35 -12.49
C GLY A 147 11.15 -11.83 -13.93
N GLY A 148 12.28 -11.19 -14.28
CA GLY A 148 12.60 -10.83 -15.66
C GLY A 148 12.65 -12.03 -16.60
N ASP A 149 12.91 -13.23 -16.05
CA ASP A 149 12.85 -14.52 -16.75
C ASP A 149 11.44 -15.09 -16.94
N GLY A 150 10.40 -14.35 -16.53
CA GLY A 150 9.00 -14.76 -16.65
C GLY A 150 8.57 -15.84 -15.65
N ARG A 151 9.41 -16.19 -14.67
CA ARG A 151 9.05 -17.18 -13.64
C ARG A 151 8.44 -16.54 -12.42
N ILE A 152 7.39 -17.19 -11.90
CA ILE A 152 6.76 -16.82 -10.64
C ILE A 152 7.50 -17.49 -9.48
N ARG A 153 7.82 -16.72 -8.43
CA ARG A 153 8.51 -17.19 -7.23
C ARG A 153 7.81 -16.67 -5.97
N GLY A 154 7.72 -17.50 -4.94
CA GLY A 154 7.26 -17.10 -3.62
C GLY A 154 8.42 -16.72 -2.71
N PHE A 155 8.19 -15.76 -1.82
CA PHE A 155 9.12 -15.35 -0.77
C PHE A 155 8.35 -15.18 0.54
N ALA A 156 9.01 -15.47 1.66
CA ALA A 156 8.45 -15.25 2.98
C ALA A 156 9.48 -14.61 3.92
N SER A 157 8.99 -13.83 4.86
CA SER A 157 9.75 -13.32 5.99
C SER A 157 9.05 -13.68 7.29
N ALA A 158 9.74 -14.42 8.16
CA ALA A 158 9.24 -14.74 9.48
C ALA A 158 9.11 -13.46 10.35
N PRO A 159 8.28 -13.48 11.41
CA PRO A 159 8.28 -12.42 12.39
C PRO A 159 9.59 -12.46 13.19
N LEU A 160 10.35 -11.37 13.13
CA LEU A 160 11.54 -11.12 13.94
C LEU A 160 11.26 -9.88 14.81
N PRO A 161 12.06 -9.61 15.86
CA PRO A 161 11.95 -8.37 16.62
C PRO A 161 11.97 -7.16 15.68
N TYR A 162 10.94 -6.33 15.76
CA TYR A 162 10.80 -5.20 14.86
C TYR A 162 11.97 -4.21 15.05
N PRO A 163 12.59 -3.69 13.95
CA PRO A 163 12.14 -3.75 12.57
C PRO A 163 12.81 -4.86 11.74
N GLU A 164 13.44 -5.86 12.34
CA GLU A 164 14.24 -6.84 11.59
C GLU A 164 13.37 -7.70 10.64
N ARG A 165 13.87 -7.94 9.44
CA ARG A 165 13.28 -8.87 8.45
C ARG A 165 14.38 -9.57 7.67
N SER A 166 14.15 -10.83 7.34
CA SER A 166 14.94 -11.58 6.37
C SER A 166 13.99 -12.32 5.44
N TRP A 167 14.23 -12.22 4.13
CA TRP A 167 13.38 -12.81 3.11
C TRP A 167 14.04 -14.08 2.55
N HIS A 168 13.24 -15.13 2.43
CA HIS A 168 13.69 -16.43 1.95
C HIS A 168 12.72 -16.99 0.91
N PRO A 169 13.19 -17.79 -0.06
CA PRO A 169 12.30 -18.48 -1.00
C PRO A 169 11.24 -19.30 -0.28
N ALA A 170 10.01 -19.25 -0.79
CA ALA A 170 8.86 -19.97 -0.26
C ALA A 170 8.09 -20.65 -1.39
N SER A 171 7.39 -21.74 -1.06
CA SER A 171 6.59 -22.51 -2.01
C SER A 171 5.31 -21.81 -2.46
N ALA A 172 4.86 -20.79 -1.73
CA ALA A 172 3.60 -20.08 -1.99
C ALA A 172 3.66 -18.62 -1.54
N GLY A 173 2.85 -17.80 -2.20
CA GLY A 173 2.57 -16.40 -1.89
C GLY A 173 1.21 -15.98 -2.48
N PRO A 174 0.80 -14.71 -2.34
CA PRO A 174 -0.46 -14.22 -2.89
C PRO A 174 -0.50 -14.27 -4.43
N ALA A 175 -1.69 -14.24 -5.03
CA ALA A 175 -1.84 -14.03 -6.47
C ALA A 175 -1.27 -12.66 -6.89
N LEU A 176 -0.64 -12.57 -8.05
CA LEU A 176 -0.04 -11.31 -8.53
C LEU A 176 -1.08 -10.20 -8.76
N ASP A 177 -2.26 -10.58 -9.24
CA ASP A 177 -3.39 -9.69 -9.49
C ASP A 177 -4.34 -9.63 -8.30
N ASP A 178 -4.89 -8.44 -8.04
CA ASP A 178 -5.97 -8.27 -7.06
C ASP A 178 -7.33 -8.48 -7.75
N GLU A 179 -7.72 -9.74 -7.92
CA GLU A 179 -8.98 -10.13 -8.54
C GLU A 179 -10.20 -9.56 -7.79
N ARG A 180 -10.08 -9.38 -6.46
CA ARG A 180 -11.14 -8.78 -5.65
C ARG A 180 -11.37 -7.33 -6.06
N ALA A 181 -10.30 -6.53 -6.15
CA ALA A 181 -10.39 -5.15 -6.58
C ALA A 181 -10.97 -5.04 -8.00
N VAL A 182 -10.49 -5.84 -8.94
CA VAL A 182 -10.99 -5.86 -10.33
C VAL A 182 -12.48 -6.18 -10.38
N ARG A 183 -12.93 -7.22 -9.65
CA ARG A 183 -14.34 -7.60 -9.60
C ARG A 183 -15.21 -6.46 -9.05
N ARG A 184 -14.82 -5.87 -7.91
CA ARG A 184 -15.56 -4.76 -7.29
C ARG A 184 -15.62 -3.52 -8.18
N LEU A 185 -14.53 -3.17 -8.87
CA LEU A 185 -14.52 -2.06 -9.83
C LEU A 185 -15.39 -2.35 -11.07
N GLY A 186 -15.50 -3.62 -11.46
CA GLY A 186 -16.46 -4.09 -12.47
C GLY A 186 -17.92 -3.91 -12.04
N GLU A 187 -18.25 -4.29 -10.80
CA GLU A 187 -19.58 -4.08 -10.19
C GLU A 187 -19.95 -2.59 -10.14
N LEU A 188 -18.97 -1.71 -9.93
CA LEU A 188 -19.15 -0.26 -9.96
C LEU A 188 -19.23 0.34 -11.37
N GLY A 189 -19.02 -0.46 -12.42
CA GLY A 189 -19.08 -0.01 -13.82
C GLY A 189 -17.90 0.89 -14.25
N VAL A 190 -16.82 0.96 -13.48
CA VAL A 190 -15.68 1.87 -13.75
C VAL A 190 -14.48 1.19 -14.38
N LEU A 191 -14.50 -0.13 -14.58
CA LEU A 191 -13.35 -0.90 -15.08
C LEU A 191 -12.80 -0.38 -16.43
N HIS A 192 -13.65 0.19 -17.28
CA HIS A 192 -13.26 0.80 -18.56
C HIS A 192 -12.36 2.04 -18.43
N ARG A 193 -12.24 2.61 -17.23
CA ARG A 193 -11.37 3.76 -16.93
C ARG A 193 -10.08 3.35 -16.23
N VAL A 194 -10.01 2.12 -15.74
CA VAL A 194 -8.92 1.62 -14.90
C VAL A 194 -7.74 1.22 -15.79
N VAL A 195 -6.56 1.77 -15.49
CA VAL A 195 -5.31 1.29 -16.10
C VAL A 195 -5.07 -0.15 -15.65
N PRO A 196 -4.89 -1.11 -16.59
CA PRO A 196 -4.70 -2.52 -16.25
C PRO A 196 -3.58 -2.74 -15.23
N GLY A 197 -3.82 -3.63 -14.27
CA GLY A 197 -2.84 -3.98 -13.22
C GLY A 197 -2.70 -2.97 -12.08
N THR A 198 -3.43 -1.84 -12.09
CA THR A 198 -3.33 -0.81 -11.04
C THR A 198 -4.37 -0.91 -9.93
N ALA A 199 -5.41 -1.71 -10.11
CA ALA A 199 -6.45 -1.91 -9.10
C ALA A 199 -5.89 -2.63 -7.86
N ARG A 200 -6.18 -2.09 -6.66
CA ARG A 200 -5.91 -2.74 -5.37
C ARG A 200 -7.08 -2.53 -4.43
N SER A 201 -7.20 -3.43 -3.45
CA SER A 201 -8.18 -3.36 -2.38
C SER A 201 -7.56 -3.63 -1.01
N ALA A 202 -8.16 -3.06 0.02
CA ALA A 202 -7.92 -3.40 1.43
C ALA A 202 -9.26 -3.45 2.19
N ASP A 203 -9.31 -4.25 3.24
CA ASP A 203 -10.41 -4.19 4.21
C ASP A 203 -10.18 -3.03 5.17
N SER A 204 -11.26 -2.34 5.55
CA SER A 204 -11.24 -1.24 6.49
C SER A 204 -12.34 -1.36 7.52
N THR A 205 -12.07 -0.89 8.73
CA THR A 205 -13.03 -0.81 9.84
C THR A 205 -13.95 0.42 9.74
N ARG A 206 -13.69 1.31 8.76
CA ARG A 206 -14.49 2.53 8.56
C ARG A 206 -15.97 2.21 8.40
N HIS A 207 -16.79 2.98 9.11
CA HIS A 207 -18.25 2.90 9.04
C HIS A 207 -18.85 1.50 9.28
N GLY A 208 -18.19 0.66 10.09
CA GLY A 208 -18.65 -0.70 10.38
C GLY A 208 -18.20 -1.76 9.38
N GLY A 209 -17.33 -1.40 8.43
CA GLY A 209 -16.75 -2.32 7.47
C GLY A 209 -16.86 -1.80 6.03
N THR A 210 -15.72 -1.57 5.38
CA THR A 210 -15.65 -1.20 3.97
C THR A 210 -14.54 -1.99 3.26
N VAL A 211 -14.73 -2.17 1.95
CA VAL A 211 -13.67 -2.53 1.01
C VAL A 211 -13.17 -1.24 0.38
N GLU A 212 -11.95 -0.87 0.67
CA GLU A 212 -11.31 0.32 0.13
C GLU A 212 -10.67 -0.02 -1.20
N LEU A 213 -11.10 0.63 -2.27
CA LEU A 213 -10.60 0.43 -3.62
C LEU A 213 -9.70 1.60 -4.01
N VAL A 214 -8.53 1.29 -4.56
CA VAL A 214 -7.64 2.27 -5.21
C VAL A 214 -7.31 1.81 -6.62
N TRP A 215 -7.28 2.74 -7.57
CA TRP A 215 -6.87 2.48 -8.94
C TRP A 215 -6.31 3.73 -9.60
N ARG A 216 -5.62 3.55 -10.72
CA ARG A 216 -5.19 4.65 -11.59
C ARG A 216 -6.09 4.73 -12.82
N GLU A 217 -6.48 5.93 -13.20
CA GLU A 217 -7.17 6.18 -14.47
C GLU A 217 -6.21 6.58 -15.59
N HIS A 218 -6.69 6.58 -16.84
CA HIS A 218 -5.89 6.94 -18.01
C HIS A 218 -5.39 8.39 -18.03
N ASP A 219 -5.97 9.27 -17.22
CA ASP A 219 -5.48 10.63 -16.99
C ASP A 219 -4.27 10.68 -16.04
N GLY A 220 -3.85 9.52 -15.53
CA GLY A 220 -2.72 9.36 -14.63
C GLY A 220 -3.04 9.63 -13.17
N LEU A 221 -4.29 9.98 -12.81
CA LEU A 221 -4.65 10.29 -11.44
C LEU A 221 -5.02 9.04 -10.64
N LEU A 222 -4.73 9.09 -9.33
CA LEU A 222 -5.13 8.07 -8.38
C LEU A 222 -6.55 8.33 -7.89
N ARG A 223 -7.37 7.29 -7.92
CA ARG A 223 -8.74 7.29 -7.44
C ARG A 223 -8.86 6.39 -6.23
N HIS A 224 -9.68 6.82 -5.28
CA HIS A 224 -10.05 6.05 -4.10
C HIS A 224 -11.56 6.01 -3.93
N ARG A 225 -12.09 4.87 -3.47
CA ARG A 225 -13.50 4.74 -3.06
C ARG A 225 -13.66 3.62 -2.03
N GLY A 226 -14.32 3.94 -0.92
CA GLY A 226 -14.77 2.94 0.05
C GLY A 226 -16.13 2.36 -0.34
N VAL A 227 -16.25 1.04 -0.37
CA VAL A 227 -17.50 0.33 -0.66
C VAL A 227 -17.94 -0.45 0.58
N PRO A 228 -19.15 -0.23 1.11
CA PRO A 228 -19.65 -1.02 2.24
C PRO A 228 -19.63 -2.53 1.95
N VAL A 229 -19.33 -3.33 2.98
CA VAL A 229 -19.32 -4.80 2.90
C VAL A 229 -20.74 -5.36 2.86
#